data_AF-A0A173MD24-F1
#
_entry.id   AF-A0A173MD24-F1
#
_cell.length_a   1.000
_cell.length_b   1.000
_cell.length_c   1.000
_cell.angle_alpha   90.00
_cell.angle_beta   90.00
_cell.angle_gamma   90.00
#
_symmetry.space_group_name_H-M   'P 1'
#
loop_
_entity.id
_entity.type
_entity.pdbx_description
1 polymer ?
#
loop_
_entity_poly.entity_id
_entity_poly.type
_entity_poly.pdbx_seq_one_letter_code
_entity_poly.pdbx_strand_id
1 'polypeptide(L)'
;MQIRSSLIALLLFSILPVVSKAHGYWLDLHGTGKINDTLHIQICFGEIDDYNVRHRETGPELAYTGNFQLTIINSKGQRTPLTLQPRKDCWEAYYVPKETGTYQVIGTNSTLPVVDRSATGGINVRPMEYLCSAFQVGSTEAVTTPAQFLDIVTSQRNGLTVVKAFQNNQPAAAGTKLRVFNPGNWEKQLTLNKQGEAVFAATDKGLYIIRQDWNDNKAGTYQGVSYTTTRYRCNYCLWMW
;
A
#
# COMPACT_ATOMS: atom_id res chain seq x y z
N MET A 1 -58.89 -5.18 -8.36
CA MET A 1 -57.74 -4.99 -9.27
C MET A 1 -56.72 -4.08 -8.59
N GLN A 2 -55.92 -4.59 -7.65
CA GLN A 2 -55.05 -3.73 -6.82
C GLN A 2 -53.86 -4.46 -6.17
N ILE A 3 -53.38 -5.54 -6.80
CA ILE A 3 -52.23 -6.33 -6.29
C ILE A 3 -51.03 -6.26 -7.26
N ARG A 4 -51.23 -5.74 -8.49
CA ARG A 4 -50.18 -5.71 -9.51
C ARG A 4 -49.24 -4.49 -9.43
N SER A 5 -49.65 -3.40 -8.78
CA SER A 5 -48.86 -2.16 -8.72
C SER A 5 -47.81 -2.17 -7.59
N SER A 6 -48.04 -2.92 -6.50
CA SER A 6 -47.16 -2.91 -5.32
C SER A 6 -45.94 -3.84 -5.43
N LEU A 7 -45.99 -4.88 -6.28
CA LEU A 7 -44.83 -5.74 -6.53
C LEU A 7 -43.76 -5.06 -7.41
N ILE A 8 -44.15 -4.13 -8.28
CA ILE A 8 -43.22 -3.40 -9.14
C ILE A 8 -42.42 -2.37 -8.32
N ALA A 9 -43.06 -1.73 -7.33
CA ALA A 9 -42.39 -0.80 -6.41
C ALA A 9 -41.38 -1.50 -5.48
N LEU A 10 -41.63 -2.76 -5.12
CA LEU A 10 -40.72 -3.56 -4.27
C LEU A 10 -39.50 -4.08 -5.05
N LEU A 11 -39.64 -4.38 -6.34
CA LEU A 11 -38.53 -4.78 -7.22
C LEU A 11 -37.60 -3.62 -7.61
N LEU A 12 -38.12 -2.39 -7.67
CA LEU A 12 -37.34 -1.19 -8.01
C LEU A 12 -36.37 -0.74 -6.89
N PHE A 13 -36.57 -1.19 -5.65
CA PHE A 13 -35.70 -0.85 -4.52
C PHE A 13 -34.52 -1.83 -4.33
N SER A 14 -34.45 -2.91 -5.11
CA SER A 14 -33.49 -4.01 -4.89
C SER A 14 -32.18 -3.90 -5.69
N ILE A 15 -32.00 -2.85 -6.49
CA ILE A 15 -30.87 -2.74 -7.44
C ILE A 15 -30.13 -1.41 -7.33
N LEU A 16 -29.99 -0.85 -6.12
CA LEU A 16 -28.97 0.17 -5.91
C LEU A 16 -27.65 -0.54 -5.68
N PRO A 17 -26.70 -0.55 -6.64
CA PRO A 17 -25.36 -1.03 -6.37
C PRO A 17 -24.77 -0.12 -5.30
N VAL A 18 -24.58 -0.67 -4.10
CA VAL A 18 -23.75 -0.02 -3.10
C VAL A 18 -22.34 -0.09 -3.65
N VAL A 19 -21.88 1.01 -4.24
CA VAL A 19 -20.54 1.13 -4.81
C VAL A 19 -19.56 1.09 -3.63
N SER A 20 -19.16 -0.11 -3.23
CA SER A 20 -18.12 -0.32 -2.22
C SER A 20 -16.78 -0.02 -2.87
N LYS A 21 -16.35 1.24 -2.83
CA LYS A 21 -15.03 1.61 -3.31
C LYS A 21 -13.96 1.21 -2.30
N ALA A 22 -12.98 0.45 -2.74
CA ALA A 22 -11.91 -0.06 -1.90
C ALA A 22 -10.69 0.85 -1.99
N HIS A 23 -10.61 1.84 -1.10
CA HIS A 23 -9.46 2.73 -1.07
C HIS A 23 -8.17 2.02 -0.61
N GLY A 24 -7.04 2.59 -1.00
CA GLY A 24 -5.70 2.17 -0.59
C GLY A 24 -4.71 3.33 -0.56
N TYR A 25 -3.60 3.10 0.15
CA TYR A 25 -2.49 4.03 0.23
C TYR A 25 -1.34 3.60 -0.68
N TRP A 26 -0.62 4.54 -1.27
CA TRP A 26 0.62 4.26 -2.01
C TRP A 26 1.62 5.40 -1.88
N LEU A 27 2.90 5.07 -2.09
CA LEU A 27 3.97 6.03 -2.26
C LEU A 27 4.08 6.42 -3.74
N ASP A 28 4.19 7.71 -3.96
CA ASP A 28 4.54 8.28 -5.24
C ASP A 28 5.82 9.10 -5.07
N LEU A 29 6.88 8.70 -5.77
CA LEU A 29 8.23 9.22 -5.58
C LEU A 29 8.67 9.96 -6.84
N HIS A 30 9.01 11.24 -6.71
CA HIS A 30 9.49 12.06 -7.82
C HIS A 30 10.88 12.59 -7.51
N GLY A 31 11.84 12.31 -8.39
CA GLY A 31 13.20 12.78 -8.25
C GLY A 31 14.07 12.30 -9.42
N THR A 32 15.25 12.88 -9.57
CA THR A 32 16.13 12.62 -10.71
C THR A 32 17.05 11.41 -10.51
N GLY A 33 17.14 10.87 -9.29
CA GLY A 33 18.10 9.83 -8.93
C GLY A 33 19.56 10.35 -8.86
N LYS A 34 19.75 11.66 -8.68
CA LYS A 34 21.08 12.28 -8.52
C LYS A 34 21.27 12.81 -7.11
N ILE A 35 22.53 12.85 -6.67
CA ILE A 35 22.90 13.51 -5.41
C ILE A 35 22.54 15.00 -5.49
N ASN A 36 22.17 15.59 -4.36
CA ASN A 36 21.78 16.99 -4.19
C ASN A 36 20.49 17.43 -4.91
N ASP A 37 19.86 16.57 -5.70
CA ASP A 37 18.53 16.85 -6.26
C ASP A 37 17.44 16.44 -5.27
N THR A 38 16.33 17.18 -5.24
CA THR A 38 15.25 16.90 -4.28
C THR A 38 14.47 15.65 -4.69
N LEU A 39 14.32 14.71 -3.76
CA LEU A 39 13.36 13.64 -3.82
C LEU A 39 12.07 14.09 -3.12
N HIS A 40 10.99 14.13 -3.87
CA HIS A 40 9.62 14.33 -3.40
C HIS A 40 9.02 12.98 -3.04
N ILE A 41 8.46 12.87 -1.84
CA ILE A 41 7.90 11.64 -1.30
C ILE A 41 6.45 11.91 -0.94
N GLN A 42 5.52 11.42 -1.77
CA GLN A 42 4.10 11.63 -1.56
C GLN A 42 3.46 10.33 -1.05
N ILE A 43 2.65 10.43 0.01
CA ILE A 43 1.70 9.41 0.39
C ILE A 43 0.34 9.82 -0.16
N CYS A 44 -0.17 9.01 -1.08
CA CYS A 44 -1.47 9.21 -1.69
C CYS A 44 -2.48 8.24 -1.09
N PHE A 45 -3.73 8.66 -1.05
CA PHE A 45 -4.89 7.84 -0.68
C PHE A 45 -5.91 7.93 -1.81
N GLY A 46 -6.62 6.85 -2.10
CA GLY A 46 -7.56 6.84 -3.21
C GLY A 46 -7.89 5.44 -3.68
N GLU A 47 -8.40 5.34 -4.89
CA GLU A 47 -9.06 4.14 -5.40
C GLU A 47 -8.78 3.94 -6.89
N ILE A 48 -9.14 2.75 -7.37
CA ILE A 48 -9.16 2.43 -8.80
C ILE A 48 -10.64 2.30 -9.19
N ASP A 49 -11.06 3.03 -10.21
CA ASP A 49 -12.43 2.95 -10.72
C ASP A 49 -12.64 1.74 -11.64
N ASP A 50 -13.89 1.55 -12.10
CA ASP A 50 -14.28 0.45 -12.99
C ASP A 50 -13.58 0.49 -14.37
N TYR A 51 -12.92 1.60 -14.69
CA TYR A 51 -12.15 1.80 -15.93
C TYR A 51 -10.64 1.67 -15.70
N ASN A 52 -10.22 1.14 -14.54
CA ASN A 52 -8.82 0.99 -14.15
C ASN A 52 -8.07 2.34 -14.04
N VAL A 53 -8.78 3.44 -13.81
CA VAL A 53 -8.16 4.75 -13.56
C VAL A 53 -7.96 4.91 -12.06
N ARG A 54 -6.73 5.25 -11.68
CA ARG A 54 -6.38 5.54 -10.28
C ARG A 54 -6.72 6.98 -9.97
N HIS A 55 -7.60 7.18 -8.99
CA HIS A 55 -8.01 8.48 -8.50
C HIS A 55 -7.40 8.73 -7.12
N ARG A 56 -6.94 9.97 -6.89
CA ARG A 56 -6.52 10.42 -5.56
C ARG A 56 -7.72 11.04 -4.86
N GLU A 57 -7.89 10.69 -3.60
CA GLU A 57 -8.93 11.22 -2.73
C GLU A 57 -8.55 12.65 -2.30
N THR A 58 -9.56 13.51 -2.21
CA THR A 58 -9.43 14.90 -1.73
C THR A 58 -10.38 15.21 -0.59
N GLY A 59 -11.23 14.24 -0.22
CA GLY A 59 -12.17 14.33 0.89
C GLY A 59 -11.50 14.27 2.28
N PRO A 60 -12.31 14.40 3.35
CA PRO A 60 -11.85 14.43 4.73
C PRO A 60 -10.98 13.23 5.14
N GLU A 61 -11.22 12.06 4.53
CA GLU A 61 -10.49 10.82 4.78
C GLU A 61 -8.99 10.93 4.46
N LEU A 62 -8.62 11.84 3.54
CA LEU A 62 -7.21 12.14 3.24
C LEU A 62 -6.43 12.56 4.49
N ALA A 63 -7.09 13.18 5.48
CA ALA A 63 -6.44 13.61 6.72
C ALA A 63 -5.78 12.46 7.49
N TYR A 64 -6.33 11.23 7.43
CA TYR A 64 -5.75 10.06 8.09
C TYR A 64 -4.39 9.65 7.51
N THR A 65 -4.10 10.06 6.28
CA THR A 65 -2.80 9.88 5.64
C THR A 65 -1.69 10.65 6.36
N GLY A 66 -2.02 11.77 7.02
CA GLY A 66 -1.07 12.56 7.81
C GLY A 66 -0.52 11.83 9.04
N ASN A 67 -1.17 10.75 9.47
CA ASN A 67 -0.74 9.97 10.63
C ASN A 67 0.33 8.92 10.30
N PHE A 68 0.77 8.81 9.04
CA PHE A 68 1.87 7.94 8.69
C PHE A 68 3.18 8.45 9.31
N GLN A 69 3.88 7.56 10.00
CA GLN A 69 5.27 7.78 10.41
C GLN A 69 6.17 7.42 9.22
N LEU A 70 6.60 8.45 8.48
CA LEU A 70 7.46 8.31 7.31
C LEU A 70 8.94 8.38 7.70
N THR A 71 9.75 7.46 7.19
CA THR A 71 11.20 7.40 7.44
C THR A 71 11.91 7.03 6.15
N ILE A 72 13.03 7.68 5.88
CA ILE A 72 13.96 7.27 4.83
C ILE A 72 15.20 6.62 5.45
N ILE A 73 15.69 5.57 4.81
CA ILE A 73 16.84 4.78 5.23
C ILE A 73 17.87 4.82 4.12
N ASN A 74 19.09 5.28 4.40
CA ASN A 74 20.15 5.29 3.40
C ASN A 74 20.85 3.94 3.27
N SER A 75 21.80 3.83 2.33
CA SER A 75 22.58 2.61 2.06
C SER A 75 23.40 2.12 3.26
N LYS A 76 23.68 2.98 4.24
CA LYS A 76 24.36 2.64 5.51
C LYS A 76 23.40 2.20 6.61
N GLY A 77 22.09 2.14 6.32
CA GLY A 77 21.05 1.79 7.29
C GLY A 77 20.66 2.93 8.24
N GLN A 78 21.15 4.16 8.01
CA GLN A 78 20.81 5.30 8.85
C GLN A 78 19.37 5.74 8.57
N ARG A 79 18.57 5.84 9.63
CA ARG A 79 17.15 6.20 9.57
C ARG A 79 16.96 7.69 9.81
N THR A 80 16.24 8.36 8.93
CA THR A 80 15.87 9.77 9.07
C THR A 80 14.35 9.89 9.01
N PRO A 81 13.67 10.26 10.13
CA PRO A 81 12.25 10.57 10.11
C PRO A 81 11.97 11.76 9.19
N LEU A 82 10.85 11.71 8.47
CA LEU A 82 10.43 12.77 7.57
C LEU A 82 9.12 13.38 8.07
N THR A 83 9.01 14.70 7.96
CA THR A 83 7.79 15.43 8.33
C THR A 83 6.88 15.55 7.12
N LEU A 84 5.69 14.99 7.21
CA LEU A 84 4.65 15.10 6.18
C LEU A 84 3.93 16.44 6.28
N GLN A 85 3.65 17.03 5.12
CA GLN A 85 2.84 18.23 4.98
C GLN A 85 1.62 17.93 4.11
N PRO A 86 0.43 18.45 4.46
CA PRO A 86 -0.76 18.25 3.64
C PRO A 86 -0.61 18.97 2.29
N ARG A 87 -1.13 18.35 1.25
CA ARG A 87 -1.33 18.89 -0.10
C ARG A 87 -2.80 18.68 -0.49
N LYS A 88 -3.16 19.08 -1.70
CA LYS A 88 -4.55 18.99 -2.20
C LYS A 88 -5.07 17.54 -2.22
N ASP A 89 -4.23 16.59 -2.63
CA ASP A 89 -4.62 15.21 -2.94
C ASP A 89 -3.60 14.17 -2.41
N CYS A 90 -2.68 14.59 -1.55
CA CYS A 90 -1.68 13.74 -0.92
C CYS A 90 -1.11 14.40 0.35
N TRP A 91 -0.23 13.68 1.04
CA TRP A 91 0.70 14.24 2.02
C TRP A 91 2.12 14.09 1.50
N GLU A 92 2.93 15.13 1.60
CA GLU A 92 4.25 15.18 0.97
C GLU A 92 5.35 15.46 1.99
N ALA A 93 6.49 14.80 1.81
CA ALA A 93 7.76 15.14 2.44
C ALA A 93 8.85 15.25 1.37
N TYR A 94 9.98 15.81 1.76
CA TYR A 94 11.14 15.98 0.88
C TYR A 94 12.39 15.40 1.52
N TYR A 95 13.30 14.93 0.68
CA TYR A 95 14.64 14.53 1.09
C TYR A 95 15.67 14.91 0.02
N VAL A 96 16.87 15.30 0.44
CA VAL A 96 17.98 15.62 -0.47
C VAL A 96 19.12 14.63 -0.23
N PRO A 97 19.26 13.58 -1.06
CA PRO A 97 20.34 12.61 -0.91
C PRO A 97 21.70 13.28 -1.10
N LYS A 98 22.62 12.99 -0.18
CA LYS A 98 23.99 13.53 -0.18
C LYS A 98 25.04 12.54 -0.65
N GLU A 99 24.65 11.28 -0.75
CA GLU A 99 25.51 10.17 -1.15
C GLU A 99 24.79 9.30 -2.19
N THR A 100 25.57 8.63 -3.03
CA THR A 100 25.06 7.59 -3.91
C THR A 100 24.62 6.37 -3.10
N GLY A 101 23.60 5.67 -3.57
CA GLY A 101 23.10 4.46 -2.94
C GLY A 101 21.62 4.26 -3.19
N THR A 102 21.11 3.17 -2.65
CA THR A 102 19.68 2.88 -2.66
C THR A 102 19.08 3.28 -1.33
N TYR A 103 18.10 4.18 -1.37
CA TYR A 103 17.38 4.66 -0.21
C TYR A 103 16.06 3.91 -0.10
N GLN A 104 15.74 3.40 1.08
CA GLN A 104 14.43 2.81 1.35
C GLN A 104 13.54 3.87 1.99
N VAL A 105 12.37 4.10 1.41
CA VAL A 105 11.32 4.92 2.02
C VAL A 105 10.32 3.96 2.66
N ILE A 106 10.07 4.10 3.96
CA ILE A 106 9.07 3.32 4.70
C ILE A 106 8.07 4.23 5.38
N GLY A 107 6.80 3.83 5.41
CA GLY A 107 5.74 4.52 6.11
C GLY A 107 4.90 3.54 6.91
N THR A 108 4.63 3.86 8.18
CA THR A 108 3.73 3.03 9.02
C THR A 108 2.58 3.84 9.58
N ASN A 109 1.36 3.29 9.57
CA ASN A 109 0.20 3.88 10.23
C ASN A 109 -0.56 2.83 11.04
N SER A 110 -0.51 2.99 12.36
CA SER A 110 -1.18 2.14 13.35
C SER A 110 -2.30 2.86 14.10
N THR A 111 -2.68 4.05 13.63
CA THR A 111 -3.60 4.99 14.30
C THR A 111 -4.99 5.03 13.69
N LEU A 112 -5.18 4.37 12.54
CA LEU A 112 -6.45 4.29 11.86
C LEU A 112 -7.53 3.69 12.80
N PRO A 113 -8.76 4.21 12.75
CA PRO A 113 -9.84 3.69 13.56
C PRO A 113 -10.18 2.25 13.16
N VAL A 114 -10.82 1.52 14.07
CA VAL A 114 -11.41 0.22 13.74
C VAL A 114 -12.46 0.44 12.64
N VAL A 115 -12.38 -0.36 11.58
CA VAL A 115 -13.44 -0.42 10.57
C VAL A 115 -14.60 -1.20 11.18
N ASP A 116 -15.54 -0.47 11.77
CA ASP A 116 -16.73 -1.02 12.40
C ASP A 116 -17.78 -1.40 11.34
N ARG A 117 -18.14 -2.67 11.32
CA ARG A 117 -19.14 -3.27 10.43
C ARG A 117 -20.26 -3.97 11.19
N SER A 118 -20.35 -3.73 12.51
CA SER A 118 -21.36 -4.33 13.38
C SER A 118 -22.78 -4.07 12.88
N ALA A 119 -23.05 -2.88 12.35
CA ALA A 119 -24.36 -2.50 11.78
C ALA A 119 -24.79 -3.37 10.59
N THR A 120 -23.85 -3.96 9.85
CA THR A 120 -24.12 -4.84 8.69
C THR A 120 -23.85 -6.31 8.99
N GLY A 121 -23.61 -6.68 10.25
CA GLY A 121 -23.19 -8.02 10.65
C GLY A 121 -21.79 -8.42 10.15
N GLY A 122 -21.00 -7.45 9.68
CA GLY A 122 -19.65 -7.68 9.17
C GLY A 122 -18.62 -7.79 10.29
N ILE A 123 -17.42 -8.23 9.91
CA ILE A 123 -16.30 -8.36 10.85
C ILE A 123 -15.64 -6.99 11.07
N ASN A 124 -15.53 -6.59 12.34
CA ASN A 124 -14.76 -5.42 12.77
C ASN A 124 -13.26 -5.69 12.64
N VAL A 125 -12.56 -4.79 11.95
CA VAL A 125 -11.13 -4.96 11.60
C VAL A 125 -10.32 -3.80 12.14
N ARG A 126 -9.20 -4.08 12.81
CA ARG A 126 -8.18 -3.08 13.13
C ARG A 126 -7.14 -3.00 12.01
N PRO A 127 -7.07 -1.91 11.23
CA PRO A 127 -6.10 -1.81 10.13
C PRO A 127 -4.73 -1.32 10.62
N MET A 128 -3.67 -1.96 10.11
CA MET A 128 -2.27 -1.56 10.25
C MET A 128 -1.69 -1.42 8.84
N GLU A 129 -1.28 -0.22 8.46
CA GLU A 129 -0.80 0.06 7.11
C GLU A 129 0.72 0.26 7.10
N TYR A 130 1.35 -0.33 6.09
CA TYR A 130 2.77 -0.25 5.79
C TYR A 130 2.94 0.16 4.33
N LEU A 131 3.86 1.08 4.10
CA LEU A 131 4.28 1.53 2.78
C LEU A 131 5.76 1.32 2.66
N CYS A 132 6.22 0.90 1.50
CA CYS A 132 7.64 0.80 1.21
C CYS A 132 7.93 1.10 -0.25
N SER A 133 9.12 1.64 -0.51
CA SER A 133 9.65 1.83 -1.85
C SER A 133 11.17 1.95 -1.77
N ALA A 134 11.86 1.66 -2.87
CA ALA A 134 13.28 1.93 -3.00
C ALA A 134 13.51 3.03 -4.04
N PHE A 135 14.39 3.97 -3.72
CA PHE A 135 14.81 5.05 -4.61
C PHE A 135 16.32 4.98 -4.84
N GLN A 136 16.71 4.83 -6.09
CA GLN A 136 18.11 4.68 -6.49
C GLN A 136 18.74 6.03 -6.81
N VAL A 137 19.86 6.34 -6.15
CA VAL A 137 20.65 7.56 -6.39
C VAL A 137 22.02 7.16 -6.90
N GLY A 138 22.23 7.23 -8.22
CA GLY A 138 23.49 6.83 -8.86
C GLY A 138 23.95 5.40 -8.54
N SER A 139 23.02 4.50 -8.16
CA SER A 139 23.30 3.11 -7.76
C SER A 139 22.29 2.16 -8.41
N THR A 140 22.69 0.90 -8.60
CA THR A 140 21.83 -0.20 -9.06
C THR A 140 21.61 -1.25 -7.99
N GLU A 141 22.12 -1.03 -6.77
CA GLU A 141 22.01 -1.99 -5.68
C GLU A 141 20.54 -2.16 -5.25
N ALA A 142 20.16 -3.39 -4.94
CA ALA A 142 18.83 -3.70 -4.44
C ALA A 142 18.82 -3.64 -2.91
N VAL A 143 17.70 -3.21 -2.34
CA VAL A 143 17.43 -3.42 -0.91
C VAL A 143 17.14 -4.90 -0.70
N THR A 144 17.80 -5.53 0.27
CA THR A 144 17.65 -6.97 0.54
C THR A 144 17.14 -7.27 1.95
N THR A 145 17.14 -6.27 2.83
CA THR A 145 16.76 -6.40 4.23
C THR A 145 15.41 -5.72 4.50
N PRO A 146 14.50 -6.36 5.26
CA PRO A 146 13.28 -5.71 5.70
C PRO A 146 13.59 -4.67 6.79
N ALA A 147 12.78 -3.62 6.84
CA ALA A 147 12.92 -2.50 7.78
C ALA A 147 11.70 -2.27 8.67
N GLN A 148 10.62 -3.03 8.45
CA GLN A 148 9.35 -2.92 9.16
C GLN A 148 8.70 -4.29 9.36
N PHE A 149 7.65 -4.35 10.19
CA PHE A 149 7.01 -5.62 10.58
C PHE A 149 6.45 -6.41 9.38
N LEU A 150 5.75 -5.75 8.46
CA LEU A 150 5.30 -6.34 7.21
C LEU A 150 5.98 -5.58 6.08
N ASP A 151 6.84 -6.25 5.33
CA ASP A 151 7.71 -5.57 4.37
C ASP A 151 7.89 -6.35 3.09
N ILE A 152 8.25 -5.64 2.04
CA ILE A 152 8.56 -6.20 0.73
C ILE A 152 9.82 -5.52 0.23
N VAL A 153 10.70 -6.29 -0.38
CA VAL A 153 11.84 -5.76 -1.14
C VAL A 153 11.82 -6.36 -2.54
N THR A 154 12.41 -5.64 -3.48
CA THR A 154 12.51 -6.10 -4.86
C THR A 154 13.93 -6.03 -5.37
N SER A 155 14.29 -6.97 -6.25
CA SER A 155 15.53 -6.97 -7.00
C SER A 155 15.27 -7.43 -8.45
N GLN A 156 16.28 -7.35 -9.30
CA GLN A 156 16.21 -7.83 -10.68
C GLN A 156 17.02 -9.12 -10.82
N ARG A 157 16.47 -10.12 -11.51
CA ARG A 157 17.15 -11.38 -11.84
C ARG A 157 16.73 -11.83 -13.23
N ASN A 158 17.67 -11.88 -14.17
CA ASN A 158 17.45 -12.34 -15.55
C ASN A 158 16.28 -11.60 -16.25
N GLY A 159 16.19 -10.28 -16.10
CA GLY A 159 15.12 -9.46 -16.69
C GLY A 159 13.75 -9.60 -16.00
N LEU A 160 13.67 -10.35 -14.89
CA LEU A 160 12.47 -10.47 -14.06
C LEU A 160 12.64 -9.71 -12.75
N THR A 161 11.54 -9.11 -12.31
CA THR A 161 11.45 -8.54 -10.96
C THR A 161 11.23 -9.67 -9.97
N VAL A 162 12.18 -9.82 -9.05
CA VAL A 162 12.07 -10.71 -7.89
C VAL A 162 11.45 -9.90 -6.77
N VAL A 163 10.40 -10.45 -6.17
CA VAL A 163 9.71 -9.88 -5.01
C VAL A 163 9.96 -10.80 -3.84
N LYS A 164 10.45 -10.25 -2.73
CA LYS A 164 10.60 -10.99 -1.48
C LYS A 164 9.81 -10.28 -0.39
N ALA A 165 8.89 -11.02 0.22
CA ALA A 165 8.03 -10.53 1.28
C ALA A 165 8.49 -11.03 2.64
N PHE A 166 8.24 -10.23 3.67
CA PHE A 166 8.68 -10.48 5.03
C PHE A 166 7.54 -10.24 6.02
N GLN A 167 7.58 -11.01 7.09
CA GLN A 167 6.79 -10.80 8.29
C GLN A 167 7.72 -10.92 9.49
N ASN A 168 7.79 -9.88 10.33
CA ASN A 168 8.62 -9.80 11.52
C ASN A 168 10.08 -10.21 11.25
N ASN A 169 10.69 -9.59 10.24
CA ASN A 169 12.06 -9.86 9.78
C ASN A 169 12.34 -11.29 9.27
N GLN A 170 11.31 -12.15 9.14
CA GLN A 170 11.42 -13.48 8.55
C GLN A 170 10.77 -13.47 7.15
N PRO A 171 11.26 -14.29 6.20
CA PRO A 171 10.56 -14.49 4.93
C PRO A 171 9.10 -14.88 5.17
N ALA A 172 8.18 -14.25 4.46
CA ALA A 172 6.77 -14.61 4.51
C ALA A 172 6.56 -16.06 4.07
N ALA A 173 5.56 -16.72 4.66
CA ALA A 173 5.32 -18.14 4.47
C ALA A 173 5.08 -18.50 2.99
N ALA A 174 5.58 -19.67 2.57
CA ALA A 174 5.28 -20.23 1.26
C ALA A 174 3.76 -20.34 1.05
N GLY A 175 3.31 -20.07 -0.18
CA GLY A 175 1.89 -20.07 -0.51
C GLY A 175 1.17 -18.75 -0.24
N THR A 176 1.78 -17.80 0.50
CA THR A 176 1.25 -16.43 0.66
C THR A 176 1.00 -15.81 -0.71
N LYS A 177 -0.18 -15.19 -0.87
CA LYS A 177 -0.56 -14.51 -2.11
C LYS A 177 -0.16 -13.04 -2.03
N LEU A 178 0.56 -12.57 -3.05
CA LEU A 178 0.76 -11.15 -3.27
C LEU A 178 -0.11 -10.69 -4.44
N ARG A 179 -0.59 -9.45 -4.41
CA ARG A 179 -1.31 -8.82 -5.51
C ARG A 179 -0.43 -7.74 -6.14
N VAL A 180 -0.21 -7.80 -7.43
CA VAL A 180 0.55 -6.80 -8.19
C VAL A 180 -0.44 -6.01 -9.03
N PHE A 181 -0.56 -4.72 -8.78
CA PHE A 181 -1.28 -3.77 -9.63
C PHE A 181 -0.23 -3.13 -10.55
N ASN A 182 -0.39 -3.26 -11.85
CA ASN A 182 0.54 -2.64 -12.80
C ASN A 182 0.21 -1.14 -13.01
N PRO A 183 0.97 -0.42 -13.86
CA PRO A 183 0.69 0.98 -14.21
C PRO A 183 -0.72 1.20 -14.80
N GLY A 184 -1.24 0.22 -15.54
CA GLY A 184 -2.61 0.19 -16.04
C GLY A 184 -3.66 -0.31 -15.04
N ASN A 185 -3.30 -0.47 -13.75
CA ASN A 185 -4.13 -0.94 -12.64
C ASN A 185 -4.77 -2.33 -12.77
N TRP A 186 -4.39 -3.14 -13.76
CA TRP A 186 -4.77 -4.54 -13.78
C TRP A 186 -3.99 -5.33 -12.73
N GLU A 187 -4.68 -6.31 -12.15
CA GLU A 187 -4.14 -7.11 -11.06
C GLU A 187 -3.57 -8.44 -11.56
N LYS A 188 -2.41 -8.81 -11.02
CA LYS A 188 -1.84 -10.14 -11.11
C LYS A 188 -1.54 -10.70 -9.72
N GLN A 189 -2.01 -11.90 -9.45
CA GLN A 189 -1.65 -12.61 -8.22
C GLN A 189 -0.31 -13.34 -8.37
N LEU A 190 0.58 -13.20 -7.39
CA LEU A 190 1.79 -13.99 -7.23
C LEU A 190 1.64 -14.94 -6.03
N THR A 191 2.35 -16.06 -6.06
CA THR A 191 2.41 -17.01 -4.94
C THR A 191 3.86 -17.18 -4.50
N LEU A 192 4.14 -16.96 -3.21
CA LEU A 192 5.49 -17.09 -2.68
C LEU A 192 5.95 -18.54 -2.63
N ASN A 193 7.23 -18.76 -2.94
CA ASN A 193 7.94 -20.02 -2.77
C ASN A 193 8.43 -20.21 -1.31
N LYS A 194 9.23 -21.26 -1.07
CA LYS A 194 9.79 -21.58 0.26
C LYS A 194 10.77 -20.53 0.80
N GLN A 195 11.30 -19.66 -0.06
CA GLN A 195 12.21 -18.57 0.30
C GLN A 195 11.47 -17.24 0.54
N GLY A 196 10.13 -17.24 0.50
CA GLY A 196 9.32 -16.02 0.59
C GLY A 196 9.38 -15.18 -0.68
N GLU A 197 9.76 -15.77 -1.81
CA GLU A 197 9.98 -15.09 -3.09
C GLU A 197 8.92 -15.44 -4.14
N ALA A 198 8.61 -14.47 -4.99
CA ALA A 198 7.93 -14.68 -6.25
C ALA A 198 8.58 -13.82 -7.35
N VAL A 199 8.26 -14.09 -8.61
CA VAL A 199 8.80 -13.35 -9.75
C VAL A 199 7.69 -12.91 -10.70
N PHE A 200 7.89 -11.77 -11.34
CA PHE A 200 7.06 -11.32 -12.46
C PHE A 200 7.86 -10.49 -13.45
N ALA A 201 7.36 -10.38 -14.68
CA ALA A 201 7.88 -9.45 -15.68
C ALA A 201 7.15 -8.11 -15.54
N ALA A 202 7.90 -7.03 -15.31
CA ALA A 202 7.38 -5.66 -15.35
C ALA A 202 7.51 -5.14 -16.79
N THR A 203 6.43 -5.26 -17.56
CA THR A 203 6.42 -4.99 -19.01
C THR A 203 6.20 -3.53 -19.37
N ASP A 204 5.60 -2.75 -18.47
CA ASP A 204 5.20 -1.37 -18.70
C ASP A 204 6.04 -0.44 -17.84
N LYS A 205 6.20 0.81 -18.29
CA LYS A 205 6.76 1.87 -17.47
C LYS A 205 5.69 2.46 -16.56
N GLY A 206 6.09 2.90 -15.37
CA GLY A 206 5.25 3.53 -14.38
C GLY A 206 5.22 2.81 -13.04
N LEU A 207 4.20 3.14 -12.24
CA LEU A 207 4.05 2.65 -10.87
C LEU A 207 3.36 1.29 -10.82
N TYR A 208 4.09 0.30 -10.32
CA TYR A 208 3.55 -0.95 -9.83
C TYR A 208 3.33 -0.89 -8.31
N ILE A 209 2.18 -1.39 -7.84
CA ILE A 209 1.91 -1.57 -6.41
C ILE A 209 1.87 -3.07 -6.12
N ILE A 210 2.76 -3.54 -5.27
CA ILE A 210 2.82 -4.93 -4.82
C ILE A 210 2.29 -4.98 -3.40
N ARG A 211 1.17 -5.67 -3.21
CA ARG A 211 0.45 -5.74 -1.95
C ARG A 211 0.61 -7.10 -1.28
N GLN A 212 0.94 -7.04 0.01
CA GLN A 212 0.84 -8.15 0.95
C GLN A 212 -0.23 -7.82 1.99
N ASP A 213 -1.15 -8.74 2.23
CA ASP A 213 -2.11 -8.68 3.33
C ASP A 213 -1.84 -9.84 4.30
N TRP A 214 -1.91 -9.58 5.60
CA TRP A 214 -1.84 -10.59 6.65
C TRP A 214 -2.84 -10.27 7.75
N ASN A 215 -3.57 -11.27 8.26
CA ASN A 215 -4.55 -11.09 9.33
C ASN A 215 -4.08 -11.81 10.59
N ASP A 216 -4.06 -11.09 11.72
CA ASP A 216 -3.94 -11.68 13.05
C ASP A 216 -5.33 -11.79 13.67
N ASN A 217 -5.87 -13.01 13.74
CA ASN A 217 -7.22 -13.30 14.24
C ASN A 217 -7.27 -13.28 15.78
N LYS A 218 -6.74 -12.22 16.38
CA LYS A 218 -6.84 -11.92 17.81
C LYS A 218 -7.79 -10.76 18.00
N ALA A 219 -8.84 -11.02 18.78
CA ALA A 219 -9.78 -10.00 19.17
C ALA A 219 -9.16 -8.99 20.15
N GLY A 220 -9.71 -7.79 20.19
CA GLY A 220 -9.28 -6.73 21.11
C GLY A 220 -10.20 -5.52 21.04
N THR A 221 -9.77 -4.45 21.70
CA THR A 221 -10.45 -3.14 21.69
C THR A 221 -9.44 -2.05 21.36
N TYR A 222 -9.82 -1.11 20.50
CA TYR A 222 -9.01 0.06 20.16
C TYR A 222 -9.89 1.30 20.08
N GLN A 223 -9.49 2.38 20.76
CA GLN A 223 -10.28 3.62 20.86
C GLN A 223 -11.75 3.39 21.27
N GLY A 224 -11.99 2.41 22.16
CA GLY A 224 -13.33 2.05 22.64
C GLY A 224 -14.14 1.13 21.71
N VAL A 225 -13.63 0.76 20.53
CA VAL A 225 -14.32 -0.13 19.58
C VAL A 225 -13.68 -1.52 19.59
N SER A 226 -14.51 -2.56 19.75
CA SER A 226 -14.05 -3.95 19.69
C SER A 226 -13.86 -4.43 18.25
N TYR A 227 -12.84 -5.27 18.04
CA TYR A 227 -12.51 -5.89 16.76
C TYR A 227 -12.16 -7.37 16.96
N THR A 228 -12.27 -8.18 15.91
CA THR A 228 -11.94 -9.63 15.98
C THR A 228 -10.64 -9.99 15.26
N THR A 229 -10.15 -9.11 14.39
CA THR A 229 -8.91 -9.32 13.64
C THR A 229 -8.15 -8.01 13.43
N THR A 230 -6.82 -8.10 13.43
CA THR A 230 -5.94 -7.02 12.97
C THR A 230 -5.49 -7.33 11.55
N ARG A 231 -5.80 -6.46 10.60
CA ARG A 231 -5.31 -6.56 9.22
C ARG A 231 -4.05 -5.74 9.06
N TYR A 232 -2.95 -6.41 8.75
CA TYR A 232 -1.70 -5.80 8.33
C TYR A 232 -1.66 -5.77 6.80
N ARG A 233 -1.36 -4.60 6.24
CA ARG A 233 -1.23 -4.42 4.79
C ARG A 233 0.06 -3.70 4.48
N CYS A 234 0.85 -4.26 3.56
CA CYS A 234 2.03 -3.62 3.02
C CYS A 234 1.85 -3.37 1.54
N ASN A 235 2.01 -2.12 1.10
CA ASN A 235 2.09 -1.76 -0.33
C ASN A 235 3.53 -1.33 -0.65
N TYR A 236 4.22 -2.14 -1.45
CA TYR A 236 5.49 -1.77 -2.07
C TYR A 236 5.23 -1.04 -3.39
N CYS A 237 5.76 0.16 -3.52
CA CYS A 237 5.56 1.02 -4.67
C CYS A 237 6.83 0.98 -5.52
N LEU A 238 6.80 0.22 -6.61
CA LEU A 238 7.90 0.02 -7.53
C LEU A 238 7.73 0.93 -8.74
N TRP A 239 8.68 1.83 -8.96
CA TRP A 239 8.74 2.67 -10.16
C TRP A 239 9.63 2.04 -11.23
N MET A 240 9.06 1.85 -12.42
CA MET A 240 9.79 1.41 -13.62
C MET A 240 9.90 2.60 -14.58
N TRP A 241 11.12 3.10 -14.79
CA TRP A 241 11.39 4.32 -15.57
C TRP A 241 11.70 4.05 -17.05
#